data_AF-A0A950I411-F1
#
_entry.id   AF-A0A950I411-F1
#
_cell.length_a   1.000
_cell.length_b   1.000
_cell.length_c   1.000
_cell.angle_alpha   90.00
_cell.angle_beta   90.00
_cell.angle_gamma   90.00
#
_symmetry.space_group_name_H-M   'P 1'
#
loop_
_entity.id
_entity.type
_entity.pdbx_description
1 polymer ?
#
loop_
_entity_poly.entity_id
_entity_poly.type
_entity_poly.pdbx_seq_one_letter_code
_entity_poly.pdbx_strand_id
1 'polypeptide(L)'
;MQLGQQGVKIAELPFRKRSAFKAEEELRVIYESASESHPFLDLPFELEHIHRISLSPWLHPNLADATKDVIRSIAGCAKLPVYRSTLISNERWIGIGKNAT
;
A
#
# COMPACT_ATOMS: atom_id res chain seq x y z
N MET A 1 15.74 -14.28 16.79
CA MET A 1 14.48 -15.04 16.75
C MET A 1 14.68 -16.14 15.73
N GLN A 2 14.95 -17.35 16.20
CA GLN A 2 15.32 -18.50 15.37
C GLN A 2 14.03 -19.29 15.12
N LEU A 3 13.54 -19.29 13.89
CA LEU A 3 12.38 -20.10 13.50
C LEU A 3 12.87 -21.55 13.42
N GLY A 4 12.74 -22.27 14.53
CA GLY A 4 13.16 -23.66 14.68
C GLY A 4 12.22 -24.61 13.95
N GLN A 5 12.75 -25.78 13.57
CA GLN A 5 12.15 -26.85 12.75
C GLN A 5 10.86 -27.52 13.29
N GLN A 6 10.07 -26.84 14.11
CA GLN A 6 8.72 -27.27 14.48
C GLN A 6 7.71 -26.41 13.75
N GLY A 7 6.79 -27.04 13.00
CA GLY A 7 5.79 -26.34 12.19
C GLY A 7 5.10 -25.23 12.98
N VAL A 8 5.39 -23.99 12.62
CA VAL A 8 4.83 -22.81 13.27
C VAL A 8 3.33 -22.79 13.00
N LYS A 9 2.52 -22.75 14.06
CA LYS A 9 1.07 -22.61 13.87
C LYS A 9 0.78 -21.20 13.38
N ILE A 10 -0.12 -21.06 12.41
CA ILE A 10 -0.52 -19.74 11.86
C ILE A 10 -0.90 -18.73 12.95
N ALA A 11 -1.47 -19.22 14.06
CA ALA A 11 -1.85 -18.41 15.21
C ALA A 11 -0.67 -17.74 15.96
N GLU A 12 0.53 -18.30 15.83
CA GLU A 12 1.76 -17.89 16.51
C GLU A 12 2.61 -16.94 15.66
N LEU A 13 2.23 -16.70 14.40
CA LEU A 13 2.94 -15.78 13.53
C LEU A 13 2.76 -14.34 14.04
N PRO A 14 3.85 -13.60 14.36
CA PRO A 14 3.77 -12.25 14.92
C PRO A 14 3.22 -11.22 13.94
N PHE A 15 3.09 -11.61 12.67
CA PHE A 15 2.56 -10.79 11.59
C PHE A 15 1.05 -10.97 11.37
N ARG A 16 0.37 -11.81 12.16
CA ARG A 16 -1.07 -12.00 12.01
C ARG A 16 -1.81 -10.68 12.24
N LYS A 17 -2.72 -10.34 11.32
CA LYS A 17 -3.55 -9.13 11.46
C LYS A 17 -4.36 -9.19 12.76
N ARG A 18 -4.26 -8.13 13.56
CA ARG A 18 -5.07 -7.94 14.77
C ARG A 18 -6.54 -7.74 14.38
N SER A 19 -7.48 -7.99 15.29
CA SER A 19 -8.93 -7.94 15.01
C SER A 19 -9.40 -6.65 14.32
N ALA A 20 -8.77 -5.51 14.62
CA ALA A 20 -9.09 -4.22 13.99
C ALA A 20 -8.86 -4.20 12.46
N PHE A 21 -7.99 -5.06 11.94
CA PHE A 21 -7.65 -5.14 10.51
C PHE A 21 -8.40 -6.29 9.80
N LYS A 22 -9.36 -6.94 10.46
CA LYS A 22 -10.10 -8.10 9.92
C LYS A 22 -10.85 -7.76 8.62
N ALA A 23 -11.35 -6.53 8.51
CA ALA A 23 -12.13 -6.07 7.35
C ALA A 23 -11.26 -5.71 6.14
N GLU A 24 -9.93 -5.73 6.25
CA GLU A 24 -9.03 -5.37 5.15
C GLU A 24 -8.80 -6.51 4.16
N GLU A 25 -9.29 -7.73 4.44
CA GLU A 25 -9.21 -8.92 3.57
C GLU A 25 -7.82 -9.20 2.96
N GLU A 26 -6.75 -8.78 3.65
CA GLU A 26 -5.38 -8.94 3.14
C GLU A 26 -4.92 -10.40 3.22
N LEU A 27 -4.36 -10.88 2.12
CA LEU A 27 -3.64 -12.15 2.04
C LEU A 27 -2.14 -11.91 2.20
N ARG A 28 -1.47 -12.69 3.06
CA ARG A 28 -0.01 -12.68 3.17
C ARG A 28 0.55 -14.06 2.82
N VAL A 29 1.44 -14.08 1.83
CA VAL A 29 2.19 -15.27 1.41
C VAL A 29 3.59 -15.17 2.00
N ILE A 30 4.06 -16.24 2.65
CA ILE A 30 5.40 -16.31 3.26
C ILE A 30 6.15 -17.44 2.56
N TYR A 31 7.33 -17.12 2.02
CA TYR A 31 8.25 -18.09 1.43
C TYR A 31 9.43 -18.30 2.37
N GLU A 32 9.81 -19.56 2.57
CA GLU A 32 10.97 -19.96 3.34
C GLU A 32 11.73 -21.06 2.56
N SER A 33 13.05 -20.96 2.52
CA SER A 33 13.92 -22.01 1.95
C SER A 33 15.17 -22.18 2.81
N ALA A 34 15.58 -23.42 3.02
CA ALA A 34 16.74 -23.77 3.84
C ALA A 34 18.07 -23.56 3.09
N SER A 35 18.02 -23.55 1.75
CA SER A 35 19.20 -23.48 0.88
C SER A 35 19.25 -22.22 0.03
N GLU A 36 18.10 -21.59 -0.23
CA GLU A 36 17.99 -20.44 -1.11
C GLU A 36 17.53 -19.21 -0.35
N SER A 37 18.23 -18.09 -0.55
CA SER A 37 17.83 -16.78 -0.06
C SER A 37 17.41 -15.93 -1.25
N HIS A 38 16.11 -15.61 -1.31
CA HIS A 38 15.55 -14.68 -2.30
C HIS A 38 15.18 -13.37 -1.58
N PRO A 39 16.04 -12.33 -1.62
CA PRO A 39 15.79 -11.08 -0.90
C PRO A 39 14.64 -10.25 -1.49
N PHE A 40 14.28 -10.52 -2.74
CA PHE A 40 13.15 -9.91 -3.44
C PHE A 40 12.48 -10.95 -4.34
N LEU A 41 11.21 -10.73 -4.63
CA LEU A 41 10.43 -11.49 -5.59
C LEU A 41 9.92 -10.52 -6.65
N ASP A 42 10.43 -10.64 -7.87
CA ASP A 42 9.94 -9.86 -8.99
C ASP A 42 8.60 -10.42 -9.44
N LEU A 43 7.54 -9.63 -9.26
CA LEU A 43 6.21 -9.96 -9.73
C LEU A 43 5.94 -9.15 -11.00
N PRO A 44 5.76 -9.81 -12.17
CA PRO A 44 5.42 -9.09 -13.39
C PRO A 44 4.02 -8.49 -13.24
N PHE A 45 3.88 -7.24 -13.66
CA PHE A 45 2.59 -6.59 -13.80
C PHE A 45 2.62 -5.62 -14.97
N GLU A 46 1.50 -5.53 -15.67
CA GLU A 46 1.30 -4.58 -16.76
C GLU A 46 0.78 -3.25 -16.21
N LEU A 47 1.08 -2.14 -16.89
CA LEU A 47 0.63 -0.80 -16.44
C LEU A 47 -0.90 -0.69 -16.41
N GLU A 48 -1.60 -1.45 -17.25
CA GLU A 48 -3.06 -1.55 -17.31
C GLU A 48 -3.67 -2.11 -16.02
N HIS A 49 -2.89 -2.84 -15.22
CA HIS A 49 -3.34 -3.30 -13.90
C HIS A 49 -3.39 -2.16 -12.87
N ILE A 50 -2.74 -1.01 -13.13
CA ILE A 50 -2.76 0.14 -12.23
C ILE A 50 -4.02 0.97 -12.50
N HIS A 51 -4.97 0.93 -11.57
CA HIS A 51 -6.18 1.75 -11.67
C HIS A 51 -5.90 3.25 -11.44
N ARG A 52 -5.03 3.59 -10.47
CA ARG A 52 -4.63 4.97 -10.15
C ARG A 52 -3.38 5.00 -9.27
N ILE A 53 -2.71 6.14 -9.25
CA ILE A 53 -1.66 6.49 -8.29
C ILE A 53 -2.19 7.54 -7.32
N SER A 54 -2.01 7.30 -6.02
CA SER A 54 -2.37 8.23 -4.95
C SER A 54 -1.11 8.79 -4.29
N LEU A 55 -0.84 10.08 -4.48
CA LEU A 55 0.24 10.81 -3.83
C LEU A 55 -0.10 11.11 -2.38
N SER A 56 0.93 11.15 -1.53
CA SER A 56 0.80 11.45 -0.10
C SER A 56 0.04 12.75 0.15
N PRO A 57 -0.85 12.81 1.16
CA PRO A 57 -1.52 14.05 1.52
C PRO A 57 -0.54 15.10 2.07
N TRP A 58 0.64 14.67 2.54
CA TRP A 58 1.70 15.54 3.05
C TRP A 58 2.58 16.13 1.95
N LEU A 59 2.43 15.69 0.69
CA LEU A 59 3.16 16.26 -0.44
C LEU A 59 2.74 17.71 -0.63
N HIS A 60 3.70 18.63 -0.70
CA HIS A 60 3.39 20.05 -0.92
C HIS A 60 2.60 20.23 -2.23
N PRO A 61 1.53 21.05 -2.27
CA PRO A 61 0.68 21.21 -3.46
C PRO A 61 1.48 21.49 -4.74
N ASN A 62 2.42 22.44 -4.68
CA ASN A 62 3.25 22.80 -5.83
C ASN A 62 4.13 21.65 -6.33
N LEU A 63 4.56 20.75 -5.42
CA LEU A 63 5.32 19.56 -5.81
C LEU A 63 4.42 18.46 -6.34
N ALA A 64 3.16 18.41 -5.88
CA ALA A 64 2.20 17.40 -6.33
C ALA A 64 1.90 17.54 -7.83
N ASP A 65 1.76 18.75 -8.34
CA ASP A 65 1.47 18.96 -9.77
C ASP A 65 2.68 18.60 -10.64
N ALA A 66 3.88 19.09 -10.29
CA ALA A 66 5.11 18.67 -10.96
C ALA A 66 5.31 17.14 -10.92
N THR A 67 5.00 16.49 -9.80
CA THR A 67 5.07 15.01 -9.68
C THR A 67 4.09 14.31 -10.61
N LYS A 68 2.85 14.80 -10.73
CA LYS A 68 1.86 14.23 -11.66
C LYS A 68 2.33 14.35 -13.11
N ASP A 69 2.91 15.49 -13.47
CA ASP A 69 3.39 15.75 -14.83
C ASP A 69 4.55 14.82 -15.19
N VAL A 70 5.49 14.62 -14.26
CA VAL A 70 6.59 13.65 -14.43
C VAL A 70 6.07 12.22 -14.54
N ILE A 71 5.08 11.82 -13.74
CA ILE A 71 4.50 10.48 -13.85
C ILE A 71 3.82 10.28 -15.22
N ARG A 72 3.10 11.29 -15.70
CA ARG A 72 2.38 11.23 -16.99
C ARG A 72 3.30 11.29 -18.20
N SER A 73 4.53 11.79 -18.04
CA SER A 73 5.52 11.78 -19.13
C SER A 73 6.15 10.39 -19.36
N ILE A 74 5.98 9.46 -18.42
CA ILE A 74 6.40 8.06 -18.58
C ILE A 74 5.56 7.40 -19.67
N ALA A 75 6.21 6.66 -20.58
CA ALA A 75 5.54 5.91 -21.63
C ALA A 75 4.47 4.98 -21.04
N GLY A 76 3.26 5.02 -21.59
CA GLY A 76 2.10 4.27 -21.07
C GLY A 76 1.33 4.96 -19.94
N CYS A 77 1.86 6.02 -19.32
CA CYS A 77 1.25 6.66 -18.14
C CYS A 77 0.54 7.99 -18.42
N ALA A 78 0.53 8.49 -19.66
CA ALA A 78 -0.07 9.79 -20.00
C ALA A 78 -1.54 9.95 -19.57
N LYS A 79 -2.31 8.84 -19.61
CA LYS A 79 -3.71 8.78 -19.19
C LYS A 79 -3.92 8.22 -17.79
N LEU A 80 -2.85 7.86 -17.08
CA LEU A 80 -2.94 7.25 -15.76
C LEU A 80 -3.51 8.26 -14.75
N PRO A 81 -4.57 7.90 -14.01
CA PRO A 81 -5.10 8.78 -12.98
C PRO A 81 -4.10 8.95 -11.84
N VAL A 82 -3.68 10.19 -11.58
CA VAL A 82 -2.78 10.53 -10.48
C VAL A 82 -3.42 11.62 -9.62
N TYR A 83 -3.68 11.30 -8.35
CA TYR A 83 -4.35 12.18 -7.41
C TYR A 83 -3.48 12.42 -6.18
N ARG A 84 -3.57 13.59 -5.57
CA ARG A 84 -3.05 13.79 -4.22
C ARG A 84 -4.15 13.44 -3.23
N SER A 85 -3.85 12.57 -2.26
CA SER A 85 -4.78 12.21 -1.20
C SER A 85 -5.19 13.45 -0.40
N THR A 86 -6.47 13.51 -0.03
CA THR A 86 -7.01 14.54 0.87
C THR A 86 -7.43 13.96 2.20
N LEU A 87 -7.06 12.71 2.53
CA LEU A 87 -7.59 11.98 3.69
C LEU A 87 -7.52 12.79 5.00
N ILE A 88 -6.41 13.49 5.27
CA ILE A 88 -6.21 14.30 6.48
C ILE A 88 -6.83 15.71 6.41
N SER A 89 -7.17 16.19 5.22
CA SER A 89 -7.68 17.54 4.96
C SER A 89 -9.06 17.51 4.30
N ASN A 90 -9.77 16.38 4.42
CA ASN A 90 -11.07 16.20 3.80
C ASN A 90 -12.13 16.86 4.69
N GLU A 91 -12.67 17.98 4.23
CA GLU A 91 -13.63 18.79 4.99
C GLU A 91 -14.87 18.00 5.42
N ARG A 92 -15.35 17.07 4.58
CA ARG A 92 -16.49 16.21 4.90
C ARG A 92 -16.17 15.27 6.06
N TRP A 93 -15.03 14.59 6.03
CA TRP A 93 -14.60 13.70 7.13
C TRP A 93 -14.36 14.48 8.42
N ILE A 94 -13.72 15.65 8.33
CA ILE A 94 -13.50 16.54 9.46
C ILE A 94 -14.83 17.00 10.06
N GLY A 95 -15.81 17.36 9.22
CA GLY A 95 -17.14 17.77 9.65
C GLY A 95 -17.88 16.65 10.40
N ILE A 96 -17.85 15.41 9.89
CA ILE A 96 -18.45 14.25 10.56
C ILE A 96 -17.79 14.01 11.92
N GLY A 97 -16.45 14.05 11.99
CA GLY A 97 -15.72 13.84 13.24
C GLY A 97 -16.00 14.91 14.29
N LYS A 98 -16.11 16.19 13.90
CA LYS A 98 -16.49 17.28 14.81
C LYS A 98 -17.89 17.12 15.39
N ASN A 99 -18.82 16.57 14.60
CA ASN A 99 -20.22 16.38 15.00
C ASN A 99 -20.47 15.05 15.74
N ALA A 100 -19.45 14.25 16.00
CA ALA A 100 -19.56 12.97 16.71
C ALA A 100 -19.40 13.10 18.24
N THR A 101 -19.50 14.33 18.76
CA THR A 101 -19.50 14.66 20.20
C THR A 101 -20.94 14.88 20.65
#